data_AF-A0A2M8UJ93-F1
#
_entry.id   AF-A0A2M8UJ93-F1
#
_cell.length_a   1.000
_cell.length_b   1.000
_cell.length_c   1.000
_cell.angle_alpha   90.00
_cell.angle_beta   90.00
_cell.angle_gamma   90.00
#
_symmetry.space_group_name_H-M   'P 1'
#
loop_
_entity.id
_entity.type
_entity.pdbx_description
1 polymer ?
#
loop_
_entity_poly.entity_id
_entity_poly.type
_entity_poly.pdbx_seq_one_letter_code
_entity_poly.pdbx_strand_id
1 'polypeptide(L)'
;MSQTATLPDPQSRNLLAALRAFRRGDFSVRLADDLTGIDGEIATAFNDVVHMNAMMASEFERLGVAVGKDGKIGQRGDLPGATGGWHSCVASVNSLIGDLVQPTIEVSRVIGSVARGDLSQTMQLEIDGRPLRGEFLRIGKTVNTMVGQLGSFASEVTRVAREVGTEGNLGGQARVRGVAGTWKDLTDNVNLMAANLTGQVRNIAEVTTAVAKGDLSKKITVDVKGEILQLKNTINTMVDQLGSFASEVTRVAREVGTEGKLGGQARVEGVAGTWKDLTDNVNAM
;
A
#
# COMPACT_ATOMS: atom_id res chain seq x y z
N MET A 1 37.62 56.94 -62.68
CA MET A 1 37.24 57.25 -61.29
C MET A 1 37.11 55.93 -60.54
N SER A 2 38.19 55.48 -59.93
CA SER A 2 38.22 54.22 -59.18
C SER A 2 37.55 54.42 -57.83
N GLN A 3 36.52 53.60 -57.55
CA GLN A 3 35.95 53.48 -56.22
C GLN A 3 37.01 52.89 -55.28
N THR A 4 37.54 53.72 -54.38
CA THR A 4 38.32 53.26 -53.24
C THR A 4 37.35 52.54 -52.32
N ALA A 5 37.33 51.21 -52.36
CA ALA A 5 36.65 50.41 -51.36
C ALA A 5 37.34 50.67 -50.01
N THR A 6 36.71 51.47 -49.15
CA THR A 6 37.18 51.74 -47.79
C THR A 6 37.25 50.41 -47.06
N LEU A 7 38.47 49.94 -46.76
CA LEU A 7 38.69 48.73 -45.97
C LEU A 7 37.88 48.84 -44.66
N PRO A 8 37.14 47.79 -44.24
CA PRO A 8 36.44 47.81 -42.97
C PRO A 8 37.42 48.15 -41.85
N ASP A 9 37.03 49.10 -41.02
CA ASP A 9 37.78 49.54 -39.86
C ASP A 9 38.23 48.34 -38.99
N PRO A 10 39.50 48.28 -38.51
CA PRO A 10 40.00 47.18 -37.70
C PRO A 10 39.14 46.82 -36.49
N GLN A 11 38.47 47.79 -35.85
CA GLN A 11 37.63 47.53 -34.69
C GLN A 11 36.35 46.80 -35.10
N SER A 12 35.76 47.15 -36.24
CA SER A 12 34.61 46.43 -36.81
C SER A 12 34.92 44.96 -37.12
N ARG A 13 36.15 44.65 -37.56
CA ARG A 13 36.60 43.27 -37.78
C ARG A 13 36.75 42.50 -36.47
N ASN A 14 37.30 43.15 -35.44
CA ASN A 14 37.47 42.55 -34.11
C ASN A 14 36.13 42.28 -33.43
N LEU A 15 35.19 43.23 -33.48
CA LEU A 15 33.82 43.05 -32.99
C LEU A 15 33.12 41.88 -33.71
N LEU A 16 33.23 41.80 -35.04
CA LEU A 16 32.64 40.70 -35.80
C LEU A 16 33.27 39.34 -35.43
N ALA A 17 34.58 39.29 -35.21
CA ALA A 17 35.25 38.07 -34.75
C ALA A 17 34.77 37.65 -33.34
N ALA A 18 34.64 38.62 -32.43
CA ALA A 18 34.15 38.39 -31.07
C ALA A 18 32.69 37.92 -31.05
N LEU A 19 31.81 38.57 -31.81
CA LEU A 19 30.43 38.14 -32.00
C LEU A 19 30.34 36.73 -32.59
N ARG A 20 31.22 36.38 -33.54
CA ARG A 20 31.28 35.02 -34.10
C ARG A 20 31.75 33.98 -33.09
N ALA A 21 32.70 34.32 -32.21
CA ALA A 21 33.14 33.45 -31.12
C ALA A 21 32.02 33.24 -30.09
N PHE A 22 31.41 34.34 -29.63
CA PHE A 22 30.26 34.31 -28.74
C PHE A 22 29.10 33.49 -29.31
N ARG A 23 28.77 33.65 -30.60
CA ARG A 23 27.74 32.84 -31.29
C ARG A 23 28.03 31.34 -31.28
N ARG A 24 29.29 30.92 -31.18
CA ARG A 24 29.69 29.50 -31.08
C ARG A 24 29.70 29.00 -29.64
N GLY A 25 29.29 29.82 -28.66
CA GLY A 25 29.30 29.49 -27.24
C GLY A 25 30.64 29.72 -26.55
N ASP A 26 31.59 30.40 -27.18
CA ASP A 26 32.82 30.81 -26.52
C ASP A 26 32.56 32.06 -25.66
N PHE A 27 32.36 31.84 -24.36
CA PHE A 27 32.15 32.92 -23.40
C PHE A 27 33.44 33.46 -22.77
N SER A 28 34.61 33.00 -23.23
CA SER A 28 35.91 33.53 -22.79
C SER A 28 36.36 34.75 -23.60
N VAL A 29 35.76 34.98 -24.78
CA VAL A 29 36.09 36.09 -25.67
C VAL A 29 35.84 37.45 -25.01
N ARG A 30 36.80 38.38 -25.15
CA ARG A 30 36.68 39.75 -24.67
C ARG A 30 37.12 40.74 -25.75
N LEU A 31 36.45 41.88 -25.80
CA LEU A 31 36.92 43.06 -26.52
C LEU A 31 37.83 43.89 -25.59
N ALA A 32 38.74 44.65 -26.20
CA ALA A 32 39.74 45.43 -25.48
C ALA A 32 39.11 46.52 -24.61
N ASP A 33 39.72 46.81 -23.46
CA ASP A 33 39.28 47.75 -22.44
C ASP A 33 39.95 49.13 -22.55
N ASP A 34 40.90 49.29 -23.47
CA ASP A 34 41.64 50.53 -23.74
C ASP A 34 40.95 51.44 -24.78
N LEU A 35 39.84 50.98 -25.36
CA LEU A 35 39.03 51.76 -26.29
C LEU A 35 38.28 52.88 -25.56
N THR A 36 38.16 54.03 -26.21
CA THR A 36 37.48 55.22 -25.66
C THR A 36 36.32 55.64 -26.55
N GLY A 37 35.37 56.41 -26.00
CA GLY A 37 34.16 56.81 -26.72
C GLY A 37 33.21 55.63 -26.95
N ILE A 38 32.45 55.68 -28.05
CA ILE A 38 31.40 54.69 -28.35
C ILE A 38 31.97 53.27 -28.50
N ASP A 39 33.16 53.11 -29.06
CA ASP A 39 33.78 51.79 -29.22
C ASP A 39 34.15 51.15 -27.88
N GLY A 40 34.55 51.98 -26.90
CA GLY A 40 34.75 51.56 -25.51
C GLY A 40 33.44 51.12 -24.85
N GLU A 41 32.37 51.92 -25.00
CA GLU A 41 31.04 51.57 -24.48
C GLU A 41 30.50 50.27 -25.10
N ILE A 42 30.70 50.06 -26.41
CA ILE A 42 30.35 48.81 -27.10
C ILE A 42 31.17 47.65 -26.54
N ALA A 43 32.47 47.82 -26.32
CA ALA A 43 33.34 46.79 -25.77
C ALA A 43 32.92 46.39 -24.35
N THR A 44 32.61 47.35 -23.48
CA THR A 44 32.09 47.10 -22.13
C THR A 44 30.75 46.36 -22.19
N ALA A 45 29.77 46.86 -22.95
CA ALA A 45 28.46 46.24 -23.04
C ALA A 45 28.54 44.81 -23.62
N PHE A 46 29.40 44.59 -24.63
CA PHE A 46 29.66 43.26 -25.16
C PHE A 46 30.25 42.34 -24.09
N ASN A 47 31.30 42.78 -23.40
CA ASN A 47 31.97 42.00 -22.36
C ASN A 47 31.01 41.64 -21.21
N ASP A 48 30.14 42.56 -20.80
CA ASP A 48 29.12 42.33 -19.77
C ASP A 48 28.10 41.27 -20.20
N VAL A 49 27.63 41.33 -21.45
CA VAL A 49 26.71 40.33 -22.02
C VAL A 49 27.38 38.96 -22.11
N VAL A 50 28.64 38.90 -22.55
CA VAL A 50 29.39 37.64 -22.60
C VAL A 50 29.59 37.07 -21.20
N HIS A 51 29.92 37.90 -20.21
CA HIS A 51 30.05 37.50 -18.82
C HIS A 51 28.73 36.96 -18.24
N MET A 52 27.62 37.65 -18.46
CA MET A 52 26.29 37.20 -18.01
C MET A 52 25.91 35.84 -18.60
N ASN A 53 26.21 35.60 -19.87
CA ASN A 53 25.96 34.30 -20.51
C ASN A 53 26.88 33.19 -19.96
N ALA A 54 28.14 33.49 -19.67
CA ALA A 54 29.05 32.53 -19.02
C ALA A 54 28.50 32.08 -17.66
N MET A 55 28.09 33.05 -16.84
CA MET A 55 27.51 32.81 -15.51
C MET A 55 26.22 31.98 -15.61
N MET A 56 25.32 32.34 -16.52
CA MET A 56 24.07 31.60 -16.72
C MET A 56 24.31 30.15 -17.19
N ALA A 57 25.26 29.94 -18.10
CA ALA A 57 25.60 28.59 -18.58
C ALA A 57 26.15 27.72 -17.44
N SER A 58 27.08 28.25 -16.64
CA SER A 58 27.61 27.55 -15.47
C SER A 58 26.53 27.25 -14.44
N GLU A 59 25.60 28.19 -14.22
CA GLU A 59 24.51 28.01 -13.27
C GLU A 59 23.51 26.94 -13.71
N PHE A 60 23.17 26.88 -15.01
CA PHE A 60 22.32 25.81 -15.53
C PHE A 60 23.00 24.44 -15.49
N GLU A 61 24.30 24.36 -15.73
CA GLU A 61 25.06 23.12 -15.54
C GLU A 61 25.03 22.67 -14.08
N ARG A 62 25.27 23.59 -13.14
CA ARG A 62 25.21 23.33 -11.70
C ARG A 62 23.83 22.82 -11.28
N LEU A 63 22.75 23.45 -11.74
CA LEU A 63 21.38 23.01 -11.45
C LEU A 63 21.07 21.66 -12.07
N GLY A 64 21.52 21.40 -13.30
CA GLY A 64 21.35 20.11 -13.97
C GLY A 64 21.97 18.96 -13.18
N VAL A 65 23.15 19.17 -12.60
CA VAL A 65 23.78 18.19 -11.69
C VAL A 65 23.03 18.11 -10.36
N ALA A 66 22.84 19.24 -9.68
CA ALA A 66 22.31 19.24 -8.32
C ALA A 66 20.85 18.74 -8.24
N VAL A 67 19.95 19.24 -9.10
CA VAL A 67 18.54 18.84 -9.09
C VAL A 67 18.35 17.54 -9.87
N GLY A 68 18.96 17.42 -11.05
CA GLY A 68 18.72 16.31 -11.97
C GLY A 68 19.46 15.02 -11.61
N LYS A 69 20.74 15.11 -11.20
CA LYS A 69 21.57 13.92 -10.90
C LYS A 69 21.62 13.60 -9.42
N ASP A 70 21.83 14.62 -8.58
CA ASP A 70 21.97 14.44 -7.13
C ASP A 70 20.63 14.42 -6.39
N GLY A 71 19.52 14.79 -7.03
CA GLY A 71 18.20 14.84 -6.41
C GLY A 71 18.05 15.92 -5.34
N LYS A 72 18.90 16.96 -5.33
CA LYS A 72 18.83 18.10 -4.39
C LYS A 72 17.72 19.07 -4.81
N ILE A 73 16.48 18.63 -4.69
CA ILE A 73 15.25 19.31 -5.14
C ILE A 73 14.98 20.69 -4.51
N GLY A 74 15.67 21.04 -3.42
CA GLY A 74 15.62 22.38 -2.81
C GLY A 74 16.51 23.42 -3.49
N GLN A 75 17.41 23.00 -4.38
CA GLN A 75 18.32 23.91 -5.08
C GLN A 75 17.56 24.79 -6.08
N ARG A 76 17.94 26.07 -6.12
CA ARG A 76 17.40 27.07 -7.04
C ARG A 76 18.53 27.78 -7.75
N GLY A 77 18.24 28.21 -8.96
CA GLY A 77 19.12 29.02 -9.78
C GLY A 77 19.23 30.42 -9.22
N ASP A 78 20.45 30.93 -9.15
CA ASP A 78 20.72 32.33 -8.84
C ASP A 78 21.73 32.90 -9.81
N LEU A 79 21.44 34.11 -10.32
CA LEU A 79 22.28 34.80 -11.28
C LEU A 79 22.48 36.24 -10.79
N PRO A 80 23.56 36.51 -10.04
CA PRO A 80 23.82 37.82 -9.48
C PRO A 80 23.89 38.91 -10.56
N GLY A 81 23.23 40.04 -10.31
CA GLY A 81 23.17 41.16 -11.25
C GLY A 81 22.22 40.96 -12.44
N ALA A 82 21.53 39.82 -12.54
CA ALA A 82 20.50 39.62 -13.55
C ALA A 82 19.31 40.56 -13.33
N THR A 83 18.96 41.32 -14.37
CA THR A 83 17.80 42.21 -14.39
C THR A 83 17.00 41.99 -15.67
N GLY A 84 15.75 42.47 -15.69
CA GLY A 84 14.87 42.35 -16.87
C GLY A 84 14.71 40.89 -17.33
N GLY A 85 14.88 40.66 -18.62
CA GLY A 85 14.72 39.33 -19.23
C GLY A 85 15.61 38.24 -18.63
N TRP A 86 16.84 38.58 -18.20
CA TRP A 86 17.76 37.61 -17.57
C TRP A 86 17.21 37.10 -16.24
N HIS A 87 16.66 38.01 -15.43
CA HIS A 87 16.00 37.63 -14.17
C HIS A 87 14.77 36.76 -14.45
N SER A 88 13.95 37.12 -15.43
CA SER A 88 12.79 36.34 -15.83
C SER A 88 13.16 34.93 -16.33
N CYS A 89 14.30 34.75 -17.00
CA CYS A 89 14.79 33.44 -17.43
C CYS A 89 15.08 32.54 -16.23
N VAL A 90 15.87 33.01 -15.26
CA VAL A 90 16.21 32.24 -14.05
C VAL A 90 14.96 31.97 -13.22
N ALA A 91 14.07 32.96 -13.08
CA ALA A 91 12.79 32.79 -12.39
C ALA A 91 11.91 31.71 -13.07
N SER A 92 11.91 31.64 -14.40
CA SER A 92 11.17 30.61 -15.14
C SER A 92 11.72 29.20 -14.88
N VAL A 93 13.05 29.04 -14.86
CA VAL A 93 13.69 27.76 -14.49
C VAL A 93 13.35 27.38 -13.05
N ASN A 94 13.41 28.32 -12.12
CA ASN A 94 13.06 28.10 -10.72
C ASN A 94 11.58 27.73 -10.53
N SER A 95 10.68 28.33 -11.30
CA SER A 95 9.26 27.97 -11.31
C SER A 95 9.09 26.53 -11.80
N LEU A 96 9.72 26.16 -12.92
CA LEU A 96 9.66 24.79 -13.44
C LEU A 96 10.21 23.76 -12.44
N ILE A 97 11.33 24.06 -11.77
CA ILE A 97 11.85 23.20 -10.70
C ILE A 97 10.82 23.07 -9.58
N GLY A 98 10.23 24.18 -9.12
CA GLY A 98 9.19 24.17 -8.08
C GLY A 98 7.98 23.30 -8.47
N ASP A 99 7.44 23.53 -9.66
CA ASP A 99 6.25 22.87 -10.19
C ASP A 99 6.44 21.35 -10.36
N LEU A 100 7.67 20.89 -10.63
CA LEU A 100 8.01 19.46 -10.71
C LEU A 100 8.32 18.83 -9.34
N VAL A 101 8.90 19.61 -8.43
CA VAL A 101 9.39 19.13 -7.13
C VAL A 101 8.25 18.93 -6.14
N GLN A 102 7.32 19.87 -6.03
CA GLN A 102 6.25 19.81 -5.04
C GLN A 102 5.40 18.53 -5.13
N PRO A 103 4.88 18.12 -6.31
CA PRO A 103 4.14 16.86 -6.43
C PRO A 103 4.97 15.63 -6.03
N THR A 104 6.28 15.65 -6.31
CA THR A 104 7.20 14.55 -5.96
C THR A 104 7.36 14.41 -4.45
N ILE A 105 7.48 15.53 -3.74
CA ILE A 105 7.52 15.56 -2.27
C ILE A 105 6.21 14.99 -1.70
N GLU A 106 5.07 15.39 -2.27
CA GLU A 106 3.76 14.95 -1.81
C GLU A 106 3.55 13.44 -2.00
N VAL A 107 3.98 12.89 -3.14
CA VAL A 107 3.97 11.43 -3.36
C VAL A 107 4.82 10.72 -2.30
N SER A 108 6.03 11.22 -2.05
CA SER A 108 6.93 10.63 -1.04
C SER A 108 6.31 10.65 0.36
N ARG A 109 5.64 11.75 0.74
CA ARG A 109 4.94 11.89 2.02
C ARG A 109 3.83 10.86 2.18
N VAL A 110 3.00 10.66 1.16
CA VAL A 110 1.89 9.70 1.19
C VAL A 110 2.42 8.27 1.27
N ILE A 111 3.39 7.91 0.42
CA ILE A 111 4.02 6.58 0.46
C ILE A 111 4.65 6.31 1.84
N GLY A 112 5.35 7.30 2.41
CA GLY A 112 5.93 7.17 3.75
C GLY A 112 4.87 6.98 4.84
N SER A 113 3.68 7.58 4.69
CA SER A 113 2.56 7.41 5.61
C SER A 113 1.96 6.00 5.52
N VAL A 114 1.73 5.52 4.28
CA VAL A 114 1.28 4.15 4.01
C VAL A 114 2.26 3.12 4.57
N ALA A 115 3.58 3.34 4.41
CA ALA A 115 4.61 2.45 4.93
C ALA A 115 4.61 2.35 6.47
N ARG A 116 4.13 3.38 7.18
CA ARG A 116 3.92 3.37 8.64
C ARG A 116 2.55 2.84 9.05
N GLY A 117 1.73 2.40 8.10
CA GLY A 117 0.37 1.91 8.33
C GLY A 117 -0.70 3.01 8.43
N ASP A 118 -0.36 4.27 8.17
CA ASP A 118 -1.34 5.36 8.14
C ASP A 118 -1.95 5.49 6.74
N LEU A 119 -3.16 4.92 6.60
CA LEU A 119 -3.96 4.91 5.37
C LEU A 119 -4.98 6.06 5.31
N SER A 120 -4.96 6.98 6.28
CA SER A 120 -5.80 8.19 6.26
C SER A 120 -5.25 9.28 5.35
N GLN A 121 -3.94 9.22 5.09
CA GLN A 121 -3.22 10.23 4.32
C GLN A 121 -3.39 9.97 2.81
N THR A 122 -3.90 10.97 2.11
CA THR A 122 -4.05 10.95 0.65
C THR A 122 -3.22 12.05 0.01
N MET A 123 -2.95 11.90 -1.28
CA MET A 123 -2.29 12.90 -2.11
C MET A 123 -3.27 14.04 -2.40
N GLN A 124 -2.85 15.25 -2.08
CA GLN A 124 -3.58 16.45 -2.46
C GLN A 124 -3.59 16.59 -3.99
N LEU A 125 -4.78 16.81 -4.55
CA LEU A 125 -4.97 17.02 -5.99
C LEU A 125 -4.94 18.50 -6.38
N GLU A 126 -4.58 19.36 -5.43
CA GLU A 126 -4.45 20.80 -5.57
C GLU A 126 -3.19 21.23 -4.81
N ILE A 127 -2.40 22.12 -5.40
CA ILE A 127 -1.19 22.68 -4.80
C ILE A 127 -1.19 24.19 -5.03
N ASP A 128 -0.96 24.96 -3.97
CA ASP A 128 -0.95 26.43 -3.99
C ASP A 128 -2.18 27.06 -4.69
N GLY A 129 -3.37 26.52 -4.41
CA GLY A 129 -4.64 27.00 -4.97
C GLY A 129 -4.92 26.55 -6.42
N ARG A 130 -4.07 25.66 -6.98
CA ARG A 130 -4.16 25.21 -8.38
C ARG A 130 -4.34 23.70 -8.47
N PRO A 131 -5.35 23.21 -9.20
CA PRO A 131 -5.53 21.78 -9.37
C PRO A 131 -4.37 21.18 -10.16
N LEU A 132 -3.92 20.00 -9.75
CA LEU A 132 -2.99 19.20 -10.52
C LEU A 132 -3.59 18.89 -11.90
N ARG A 133 -2.74 18.88 -12.93
CA ARG A 133 -3.12 18.60 -14.32
C ARG A 133 -2.20 17.55 -14.94
N GLY A 134 -2.64 17.00 -16.06
CA GLY A 134 -1.84 16.04 -16.85
C GLY A 134 -1.39 14.84 -16.03
N GLU A 135 -0.12 14.49 -16.15
CA GLU A 135 0.45 13.30 -15.51
C GLU A 135 0.45 13.37 -13.98
N PHE A 136 0.67 14.55 -13.39
CA PHE A 136 0.63 14.71 -11.93
C PHE A 136 -0.76 14.41 -11.34
N LEU A 137 -1.83 14.83 -12.03
CA LEU A 137 -3.19 14.47 -11.62
C LEU A 137 -3.43 12.97 -11.71
N ARG A 138 -2.92 12.34 -12.77
CA ARG A 138 -3.03 10.89 -12.98
C ARG A 138 -2.30 10.10 -11.91
N ILE A 139 -1.07 10.51 -11.57
CA ILE A 139 -0.30 9.94 -10.47
C ILE A 139 -1.07 10.10 -9.17
N GLY A 140 -1.54 11.30 -8.84
CA GLY A 140 -2.29 11.54 -7.59
C GLY A 140 -3.56 10.70 -7.47
N LYS A 141 -4.34 10.58 -8.55
CA LYS A 141 -5.51 9.68 -8.58
C LYS A 141 -5.13 8.22 -8.38
N THR A 142 -4.02 7.78 -8.96
CA THR A 142 -3.54 6.40 -8.86
C THR A 142 -3.08 6.09 -7.44
N VAL A 143 -2.30 6.99 -6.83
CA VAL A 143 -1.88 6.90 -5.42
C VAL A 143 -3.10 6.87 -4.50
N ASN A 144 -4.05 7.78 -4.68
CA ASN A 144 -5.27 7.81 -3.85
C ASN A 144 -6.12 6.55 -4.00
N THR A 145 -6.19 5.99 -5.21
CA THR A 145 -6.88 4.70 -5.44
C THR A 145 -6.18 3.57 -4.69
N MET A 146 -4.85 3.50 -4.74
CA MET A 146 -4.07 2.51 -3.99
C MET A 146 -4.29 2.65 -2.47
N VAL A 147 -4.19 3.86 -1.93
CA VAL A 147 -4.44 4.14 -0.50
C VAL A 147 -5.86 3.70 -0.11
N GLY A 148 -6.87 4.05 -0.92
CA GLY A 148 -8.25 3.67 -0.68
C GLY A 148 -8.46 2.15 -0.69
N GLN A 149 -7.85 1.43 -1.64
CA GLN A 149 -7.92 -0.03 -1.71
C GLN A 149 -7.26 -0.69 -0.49
N LEU A 150 -6.08 -0.22 -0.10
CA LEU A 150 -5.38 -0.66 1.12
C LEU A 150 -6.24 -0.43 2.37
N GLY A 151 -6.80 0.78 2.51
CA GLY A 151 -7.63 1.15 3.66
C GLY A 151 -8.89 0.31 3.75
N SER A 152 -9.59 0.11 2.62
CA SER A 152 -10.79 -0.73 2.57
C SER A 152 -10.47 -2.18 2.89
N PHE A 153 -9.37 -2.73 2.38
CA PHE A 153 -8.95 -4.10 2.68
C PHE A 153 -8.61 -4.27 4.16
N ALA A 154 -7.78 -3.37 4.71
CA ALA A 154 -7.39 -3.42 6.13
C ALA A 154 -8.61 -3.36 7.05
N SER A 155 -9.54 -2.43 6.79
CA SER A 155 -10.78 -2.32 7.56
C SER A 155 -11.62 -3.60 7.50
N GLU A 156 -11.78 -4.19 6.31
CA GLU A 156 -12.59 -5.39 6.13
C GLU A 156 -11.98 -6.62 6.81
N VAL A 157 -10.66 -6.79 6.73
CA VAL A 157 -9.96 -7.88 7.42
C VAL A 157 -10.08 -7.72 8.94
N THR A 158 -9.88 -6.52 9.48
CA THR A 158 -10.07 -6.26 10.91
C THR A 158 -11.50 -6.55 11.35
N ARG A 159 -12.50 -6.14 10.55
CA ARG A 159 -13.91 -6.39 10.84
C ARG A 159 -14.22 -7.89 10.87
N VAL A 160 -13.84 -8.64 9.84
CA VAL A 160 -14.10 -10.09 9.76
C VAL A 160 -13.37 -10.86 10.86
N ALA A 161 -12.11 -10.50 11.14
CA ALA A 161 -11.35 -11.12 12.22
C ALA A 161 -12.03 -10.89 13.58
N ARG A 162 -12.56 -9.70 13.83
CA ARG A 162 -13.33 -9.40 15.04
C ARG A 162 -14.65 -10.16 15.09
N GLU A 163 -15.46 -10.11 14.05
CA GLU A 163 -16.77 -10.77 14.00
C GLU A 163 -16.64 -12.29 14.18
N VAL A 164 -15.81 -12.95 13.35
CA VAL A 164 -15.71 -14.41 13.33
C VAL A 164 -14.80 -14.92 14.45
N GLY A 165 -13.69 -14.24 14.72
CA GLY A 165 -12.67 -14.71 15.64
C GLY A 165 -12.86 -14.27 17.09
N THR A 166 -13.44 -13.09 17.35
CA THR A 166 -13.59 -12.55 18.71
C THR A 166 -15.03 -12.59 19.19
N GLU A 167 -15.98 -12.13 18.37
CA GLU A 167 -17.38 -12.02 18.75
C GLU A 167 -18.14 -13.35 18.55
N GLY A 168 -17.59 -14.29 17.78
CA GLY A 168 -18.26 -15.55 17.44
C GLY A 168 -19.45 -15.38 16.50
N ASN A 169 -19.58 -14.22 15.85
CA ASN A 169 -20.57 -13.94 14.83
C ASN A 169 -20.18 -14.64 13.52
N LEU A 170 -20.53 -15.92 13.42
CA LEU A 170 -20.15 -16.79 12.30
C LEU A 170 -20.89 -16.40 11.00
N GLY A 171 -20.16 -16.43 9.89
CA GLY A 171 -20.66 -16.08 8.55
C GLY A 171 -20.23 -14.69 8.06
N GLY A 172 -19.46 -13.95 8.85
CA GLY A 172 -18.83 -12.70 8.41
C GLY A 172 -17.90 -12.93 7.21
N GLN A 173 -18.00 -12.05 6.20
CA GLN A 173 -17.18 -12.08 4.99
C GLN A 173 -16.71 -10.68 4.64
N ALA A 174 -15.48 -10.57 4.17
CA ALA A 174 -14.85 -9.36 3.68
C ALA A 174 -15.42 -9.00 2.30
N ARG A 175 -15.80 -7.73 2.13
CA ARG A 175 -16.35 -7.18 0.89
C ARG A 175 -15.59 -5.94 0.47
N VAL A 176 -14.48 -6.16 -0.26
CA VAL A 176 -13.67 -5.07 -0.79
C VAL A 176 -14.07 -4.80 -2.24
N ARG A 177 -14.56 -3.59 -2.53
CA ARG A 177 -15.03 -3.21 -3.89
C ARG A 177 -13.85 -2.89 -4.80
N GLY A 178 -13.96 -3.29 -6.08
CA GLY A 178 -12.99 -2.91 -7.11
C GLY A 178 -11.60 -3.52 -6.96
N VAL A 179 -11.48 -4.62 -6.20
CA VAL A 179 -10.22 -5.37 -6.09
C VAL A 179 -10.04 -6.32 -7.27
N ALA A 180 -8.81 -6.42 -7.74
CA ALA A 180 -8.36 -7.34 -8.78
C ALA A 180 -6.95 -7.85 -8.46
N GLY A 181 -6.52 -8.92 -9.13
CA GLY A 181 -5.22 -9.56 -8.89
C GLY A 181 -5.04 -9.94 -7.42
N THR A 182 -3.85 -9.66 -6.88
CA THR A 182 -3.48 -10.01 -5.49
C THR A 182 -4.48 -9.56 -4.44
N TRP A 183 -5.10 -8.37 -4.60
CA TRP A 183 -6.10 -7.88 -3.64
C TRP A 183 -7.36 -8.73 -3.60
N LYS A 184 -7.78 -9.24 -4.77
CA LYS A 184 -8.91 -10.15 -4.87
C LYS A 184 -8.56 -11.49 -4.23
N ASP A 185 -7.40 -12.04 -4.55
CA ASP A 185 -6.96 -13.33 -4.02
C ASP A 185 -6.86 -13.30 -2.49
N LEU A 186 -6.34 -12.21 -1.91
CA LEU A 186 -6.28 -12.03 -0.46
C LEU A 186 -7.68 -11.93 0.18
N THR A 187 -8.61 -11.22 -0.46
CA THR A 187 -10.00 -11.11 0.02
C THR A 187 -10.69 -12.47 -0.01
N ASP A 188 -10.51 -13.23 -1.10
CA ASP A 188 -11.09 -14.55 -1.29
C ASP A 188 -10.51 -15.57 -0.28
N ASN A 189 -9.21 -15.48 0.03
CA ASN A 189 -8.57 -16.32 1.05
C ASN A 189 -9.09 -16.05 2.47
N VAL A 190 -9.27 -14.77 2.86
CA VAL A 190 -9.88 -14.41 4.16
C VAL A 190 -11.30 -14.94 4.25
N ASN A 191 -12.07 -14.82 3.17
CA ASN A 191 -13.43 -15.34 3.10
C ASN A 191 -13.49 -16.86 3.19
N LEU A 192 -12.57 -17.58 2.55
CA LEU A 192 -12.46 -19.03 2.64
C LEU A 192 -12.15 -19.47 4.07
N MET A 193 -11.21 -18.81 4.74
CA MET A 193 -10.88 -19.07 6.14
C MET A 193 -12.09 -18.85 7.06
N ALA A 194 -12.77 -17.71 6.92
CA ALA A 194 -13.95 -17.36 7.71
C ALA A 194 -15.11 -18.34 7.48
N ALA A 195 -15.36 -18.74 6.23
CA ALA A 195 -16.40 -19.71 5.88
C ALA A 195 -16.09 -21.11 6.44
N ASN A 196 -14.85 -21.56 6.35
CA ASN A 196 -14.42 -22.84 6.91
C ASN A 196 -14.61 -22.88 8.43
N LEU A 197 -14.11 -21.87 9.16
CA LEU A 197 -14.30 -21.78 10.61
C LEU A 197 -15.79 -21.73 10.99
N THR A 198 -16.58 -20.94 10.26
CA THR A 198 -18.04 -20.85 10.45
C THR A 198 -18.72 -22.21 10.31
N GLY A 199 -18.45 -22.93 9.22
CA GLY A 199 -19.06 -24.24 8.97
C GLY A 199 -18.66 -25.27 10.03
N GLN A 200 -17.38 -25.29 10.40
CA GLN A 200 -16.84 -26.20 11.39
C GLN A 200 -17.48 -25.99 12.77
N VAL A 201 -17.50 -24.74 13.25
CA VAL A 201 -18.05 -24.42 14.58
C VAL A 201 -19.56 -24.60 14.63
N ARG A 202 -20.31 -24.23 13.58
CA ARG A 202 -21.77 -24.48 13.54
C ARG A 202 -22.11 -25.95 13.60
N ASN A 203 -21.40 -26.81 12.86
CA ASN A 203 -21.70 -28.24 12.86
C ASN A 203 -21.41 -28.88 14.23
N ILE A 204 -20.34 -28.44 14.90
CA ILE A 204 -20.05 -28.84 16.29
C ILE A 204 -21.18 -28.38 17.23
N ALA A 205 -21.61 -27.13 17.13
CA ALA A 205 -22.68 -26.57 17.95
C ALA A 205 -24.02 -27.30 17.76
N GLU A 206 -24.36 -27.67 16.52
CA GLU A 206 -25.56 -28.45 16.19
C GLU A 206 -25.55 -29.83 16.85
N VAL A 207 -24.45 -30.58 16.72
CA VAL A 207 -24.33 -31.94 17.27
C VAL A 207 -24.33 -31.90 18.79
N THR A 208 -23.57 -30.99 19.39
CA THR A 208 -23.55 -30.85 20.87
C THR A 208 -24.90 -30.41 21.43
N THR A 209 -25.65 -29.55 20.72
CA THR A 209 -27.02 -29.20 21.08
C THR A 209 -27.98 -30.38 20.96
N ALA A 210 -27.85 -31.19 19.90
CA ALA A 210 -28.66 -32.40 19.72
C ALA A 210 -28.43 -33.41 20.85
N VAL A 211 -27.17 -33.64 21.21
CA VAL A 211 -26.76 -34.50 22.33
C VAL A 211 -27.35 -34.00 23.65
N ALA A 212 -27.29 -32.70 23.91
CA ALA A 212 -27.89 -32.10 25.12
C ALA A 212 -29.42 -32.25 25.18
N LYS A 213 -30.08 -32.37 24.02
CA LYS A 213 -31.52 -32.66 23.90
C LYS A 213 -31.85 -34.17 23.89
N GLY A 214 -30.84 -35.02 24.05
CA GLY A 214 -30.99 -36.49 24.05
C GLY A 214 -31.01 -37.13 22.66
N ASP A 215 -30.78 -36.39 21.57
CA ASP A 215 -30.62 -36.95 20.23
C ASP A 215 -29.17 -37.38 19.99
N LEU A 216 -28.89 -38.65 20.28
CA LEU A 216 -27.58 -39.28 20.14
C LEU A 216 -27.36 -39.87 18.73
N SER A 217 -28.31 -39.65 17.80
CA SER A 217 -28.17 -40.09 16.41
C SER A 217 -27.32 -39.14 15.56
N LYS A 218 -27.09 -37.90 16.04
CA LYS A 218 -26.35 -36.87 15.31
C LYS A 218 -24.83 -37.02 15.48
N LYS A 219 -24.11 -36.83 14.38
CA LYS A 219 -22.65 -36.86 14.31
C LYS A 219 -22.14 -35.67 13.54
N ILE A 220 -20.93 -35.24 13.87
CA ILE A 220 -20.20 -34.27 13.06
C ILE A 220 -19.74 -35.02 11.81
N THR A 221 -20.19 -34.59 10.64
CA THR A 221 -19.90 -35.26 9.35
C THR A 221 -18.99 -34.44 8.44
N VAL A 222 -18.90 -33.12 8.67
CA VAL A 222 -18.10 -32.21 7.85
C VAL A 222 -16.63 -32.67 7.74
N ASP A 223 -16.04 -32.51 6.56
CA ASP A 223 -14.63 -32.82 6.33
C ASP A 223 -13.76 -31.75 6.98
N VAL A 224 -12.85 -32.18 7.85
CA VAL A 224 -12.02 -31.32 8.70
C VAL A 224 -10.65 -31.94 8.86
N LYS A 225 -9.65 -31.10 9.10
CA LYS A 225 -8.24 -31.49 9.21
C LYS A 225 -7.62 -30.92 10.47
N GLY A 226 -6.46 -31.45 10.86
CA GLY A 226 -5.68 -30.95 12.00
C GLY A 226 -6.44 -31.05 13.33
N GLU A 227 -6.34 -30.00 14.15
CA GLU A 227 -6.94 -29.94 15.49
C GLU A 227 -8.47 -30.08 15.45
N ILE A 228 -9.12 -29.56 14.41
CA ILE A 228 -10.58 -29.68 14.26
C ILE A 228 -11.00 -31.13 13.97
N LEU A 229 -10.17 -31.92 13.28
CA LEU A 229 -10.43 -33.35 13.11
C LEU A 229 -10.33 -34.11 14.43
N GLN A 230 -9.36 -33.78 15.27
CA GLN A 230 -9.25 -34.36 16.61
C GLN A 230 -10.50 -34.03 17.44
N LEU A 231 -10.92 -32.77 17.44
CA LEU A 231 -12.14 -32.33 18.13
C LEU A 231 -13.39 -33.06 17.62
N LYS A 232 -13.56 -33.17 16.29
CA LYS A 232 -14.64 -33.94 15.66
C LYS A 232 -14.66 -35.39 16.17
N ASN A 233 -13.52 -36.06 16.16
CA ASN A 233 -13.42 -37.45 16.58
C ASN A 233 -13.75 -37.61 18.06
N THR A 234 -13.20 -36.76 18.93
CA THR A 234 -13.49 -36.77 20.36
C THR A 234 -14.99 -36.59 20.65
N ILE A 235 -15.63 -35.61 20.00
CA ILE A 235 -17.07 -35.38 20.17
C ILE A 235 -17.86 -36.58 19.65
N ASN A 236 -17.54 -37.10 18.46
CA ASN A 236 -18.25 -38.25 17.91
C ASN A 236 -18.11 -39.48 18.82
N THR A 237 -16.93 -39.79 19.35
CA THR A 237 -16.72 -40.88 20.31
C THR A 237 -17.55 -40.69 21.58
N MET A 238 -17.60 -39.46 22.12
CA MET A 238 -18.47 -39.15 23.27
C MET A 238 -19.95 -39.43 22.94
N VAL A 239 -20.42 -39.07 21.74
CA VAL A 239 -21.80 -39.40 21.32
C VAL A 239 -22.03 -40.91 21.24
N ASP A 240 -21.06 -41.69 20.73
CA ASP A 240 -21.18 -43.16 20.68
C ASP A 240 -21.28 -43.78 22.07
N GLN A 241 -20.43 -43.32 22.99
CA GLN A 241 -20.40 -43.81 24.38
C GLN A 241 -21.71 -43.47 25.10
N LEU A 242 -22.20 -42.24 24.96
CA LEU A 242 -23.51 -41.82 25.48
C LEU A 242 -24.65 -42.67 24.90
N GLY A 243 -24.65 -42.90 23.59
CA GLY A 243 -25.68 -43.68 22.90
C GLY A 243 -25.73 -45.13 23.39
N SER A 244 -24.55 -45.71 23.57
CA SER A 244 -24.38 -47.09 24.07
C SER A 244 -24.84 -47.19 25.52
N PHE A 245 -24.44 -46.25 26.38
CA PHE A 245 -24.87 -46.20 27.77
C PHE A 245 -26.39 -46.02 27.92
N ALA A 246 -26.98 -45.08 27.18
CA ALA A 246 -28.43 -44.84 27.21
C ALA A 246 -29.23 -46.07 26.76
N SER A 247 -28.76 -46.76 25.72
CA SER A 247 -29.37 -48.00 25.24
C SER A 247 -29.30 -49.10 26.30
N GLU A 248 -28.15 -49.23 26.96
CA GLU A 248 -27.90 -50.28 27.93
C GLU A 248 -28.67 -50.08 29.23
N VAL A 249 -28.71 -48.86 29.76
CA VAL A 249 -29.55 -48.52 30.92
C VAL A 249 -31.02 -48.78 30.60
N THR A 250 -31.48 -48.40 29.41
CA THR A 250 -32.88 -48.64 28.99
C THR A 250 -33.19 -50.14 28.89
N ARG A 251 -32.22 -50.95 28.43
CA ARG A 251 -32.34 -52.41 28.36
C ARG A 251 -32.41 -53.04 29.75
N VAL A 252 -31.45 -52.75 30.61
CA VAL A 252 -31.39 -53.28 31.99
C VAL A 252 -32.61 -52.87 32.80
N ALA A 253 -33.03 -51.60 32.72
CA ALA A 253 -34.24 -51.13 33.39
C ALA A 253 -35.50 -51.88 32.93
N ARG A 254 -35.60 -52.23 31.64
CA ARG A 254 -36.71 -53.02 31.11
C ARG A 254 -36.67 -54.48 31.60
N GLU A 255 -35.51 -55.12 31.50
CA GLU A 255 -35.33 -56.53 31.90
C GLU A 255 -35.59 -56.73 33.39
N VAL A 256 -34.99 -55.90 34.24
CA VAL A 256 -35.09 -56.01 35.69
C VAL A 256 -36.45 -55.49 36.18
N GLY A 257 -36.87 -54.30 35.70
CA GLY A 257 -38.05 -53.63 36.23
C GLY A 257 -39.38 -54.06 35.61
N THR A 258 -39.41 -54.38 34.31
CA THR A 258 -40.67 -54.67 33.59
C THR A 258 -40.83 -56.16 33.30
N GLU A 259 -39.74 -56.85 32.94
CA GLU A 259 -39.76 -58.29 32.60
C GLU A 259 -39.48 -59.20 33.80
N GLY A 260 -39.07 -58.63 34.95
CA GLY A 260 -38.79 -59.37 36.18
C GLY A 260 -37.58 -60.31 36.10
N LYS A 261 -36.72 -60.14 35.10
CA LYS A 261 -35.47 -60.91 34.93
C LYS A 261 -34.40 -60.30 35.83
N LEU A 262 -34.22 -60.86 37.01
CA LEU A 262 -33.18 -60.45 37.96
C LEU A 262 -31.78 -60.83 37.44
N GLY A 263 -30.82 -59.92 37.61
CA GLY A 263 -29.41 -60.13 37.23
C GLY A 263 -28.97 -59.59 35.86
N GLY A 264 -29.78 -58.74 35.22
CA GLY A 264 -29.36 -58.05 33.99
C GLY A 264 -28.20 -57.09 34.23
N GLN A 265 -27.07 -57.31 33.56
CA GLN A 265 -25.88 -56.45 33.68
C GLN A 265 -25.74 -55.54 32.47
N ALA A 266 -25.49 -54.26 32.71
CA ALA A 266 -25.04 -53.28 31.74
C ALA A 266 -23.58 -53.52 31.35
N ARG A 267 -23.32 -53.60 30.04
CA ARG A 267 -21.99 -53.65 29.46
C ARG A 267 -21.84 -52.57 28.41
N VAL A 268 -21.06 -51.53 28.74
CA VAL A 268 -20.72 -50.46 27.80
C VAL A 268 -19.24 -50.54 27.46
N GLU A 269 -18.91 -50.67 26.18
CA GLU A 269 -17.52 -50.84 25.74
C GLU A 269 -16.76 -49.50 25.69
N GLY A 270 -15.47 -49.53 26.05
CA GLY A 270 -14.59 -48.36 25.93
C GLY A 270 -14.87 -47.22 26.93
N VAL A 271 -15.67 -47.45 27.98
CA VAL A 271 -15.94 -46.46 29.03
C VAL A 271 -14.84 -46.43 30.08
N ALA A 272 -14.54 -45.22 30.56
CA ALA A 272 -13.57 -44.95 31.63
C ALA A 272 -14.05 -43.79 32.52
N GLY A 273 -13.46 -43.64 33.71
CA GLY A 273 -13.85 -42.61 34.68
C GLY A 273 -15.33 -42.70 35.06
N THR A 274 -16.01 -41.55 35.12
CA THR A 274 -17.43 -41.46 35.52
C THR A 274 -18.35 -42.39 34.72
N TRP A 275 -18.07 -42.63 33.43
CA TRP A 275 -18.88 -43.53 32.60
C TRP A 275 -18.79 -44.99 33.05
N LYS A 276 -17.59 -45.41 33.48
CA LYS A 276 -17.38 -46.74 34.03
C LYS A 276 -18.09 -46.85 35.38
N ASP A 277 -17.91 -45.87 36.26
CA ASP A 277 -18.54 -45.86 37.57
C ASP A 277 -20.07 -45.94 37.47
N LEU A 278 -20.68 -45.23 36.51
CA LEU A 278 -22.12 -45.32 36.25
C LEU A 278 -22.56 -46.70 35.75
N THR A 279 -21.76 -47.34 34.91
CA THR A 279 -22.05 -48.70 34.41
C THR A 279 -21.97 -49.71 35.56
N ASP A 280 -20.94 -49.60 36.41
CA ASP A 280 -20.74 -50.46 37.56
C ASP A 280 -21.85 -50.26 38.61
N ASN A 281 -22.31 -49.01 38.82
CA ASN A 281 -23.45 -48.72 39.70
C ASN A 281 -24.76 -49.34 39.18
N VAL A 282 -25.01 -49.31 37.88
CA VAL A 282 -26.19 -49.98 37.27
C VAL A 282 -26.10 -51.50 37.47
N ASN A 283 -24.91 -52.07 37.47
CA ASN A 283 -24.68 -53.50 37.74
C ASN A 283 -24.78 -53.89 39.21
N ALA A 284 -24.67 -52.92 40.12
CA ALA A 284 -24.75 -53.13 41.56
C ALA A 284 -26.18 -52.98 42.12
N MET A 285 -27.14 -52.53 41.30
CA MET A 285 -28.58 -52.43 41.63
C MET A 285 -29.32 -53.73 41.35
#